data_AF-A0A7Y4X9F9-F1
#
_entry.id   AF-A0A7Y4X9F9-F1
#
_cell.length_a   1.000
_cell.length_b   1.000
_cell.length_c   1.000
_cell.angle_alpha   90.00
_cell.angle_beta   90.00
_cell.angle_gamma   90.00
#
_symmetry.space_group_name_H-M   'P 1'
#
loop_
_entity.id
_entity.type
_entity.pdbx_description
1 polymer ?
#
loop_
_entity_poly.entity_id
_entity_poly.type
_entity_poly.pdbx_seq_one_letter_code
_entity_poly.pdbx_strand_id
1 'polypeptide(L)'
;MPSRRSFLYSLPALALASLPTEAAYRLTRADEDFLEDLCRRAFRFFVEHSDANTGLTLDRARTDGTTHDETHRNTASIAATGFGLTALCIAAERGWLKREEVRERVLNCLRFLDERAPREHGWFYRSMNWGMDWKTGERVWKSEISSIDTALLMGGVLTARQYFASDKEIPSLAAQLYHAIDFAWMLNGHARLLSMGWHPESGFIKNRWDTYSEHPLLYLLAIGSPTHSITPRAWWSWRRSW
;
A
#
# COMPACT_ATOMS: atom_id res chain seq x y z
N MET A 1 -22.33 48.62 -6.14
CA MET A 1 -22.03 47.21 -6.47
C MET A 1 -21.74 46.44 -5.19
N PRO A 2 -22.64 45.58 -4.69
CA PRO A 2 -22.44 44.87 -3.44
C PRO A 2 -21.51 43.66 -3.62
N SER A 3 -20.69 43.39 -2.60
CA SER A 3 -19.67 42.34 -2.59
C SER A 3 -20.25 40.92 -2.38
N ARG A 4 -19.49 39.90 -2.80
CA ARG A 4 -19.79 38.45 -2.71
C ARG A 4 -20.13 37.90 -1.30
N ARG A 5 -20.01 38.70 -0.23
CA ARG A 5 -20.31 38.27 1.15
C ARG A 5 -21.77 38.50 1.60
N SER A 6 -22.61 39.09 0.75
CA SER A 6 -23.98 39.49 1.13
C SER A 6 -25.08 38.54 0.64
N PHE A 7 -24.74 37.42 -0.01
CA PHE A 7 -25.71 36.53 -0.67
C PHE A 7 -26.16 35.31 0.17
N LEU A 8 -25.72 35.19 1.43
CA LEU A 8 -26.00 34.01 2.26
C LEU A 8 -27.08 34.20 3.33
N TYR A 9 -27.74 35.36 3.42
CA TYR A 9 -28.74 35.62 4.48
C TYR A 9 -30.19 35.79 3.99
N SER A 10 -30.50 35.43 2.74
CA SER A 10 -31.86 35.50 2.23
C SER A 10 -32.17 34.36 1.26
N LEU A 11 -32.08 33.13 1.74
CA LEU A 11 -32.77 31.99 1.13
C LEU A 11 -33.89 31.57 2.07
N PRO A 12 -35.16 31.50 1.60
CA PRO A 12 -36.21 30.91 2.41
C PRO A 12 -35.81 29.47 2.70
N ALA A 13 -36.09 29.00 3.92
CA ALA A 13 -35.89 27.62 4.31
C ALA A 13 -36.69 26.73 3.34
N LEU A 14 -36.04 26.23 2.28
CA LEU A 14 -36.49 25.01 1.64
C LEU A 14 -36.39 23.96 2.73
N ALA A 15 -37.55 23.50 3.20
CA ALA A 15 -37.62 22.22 3.87
C ALA A 15 -36.88 21.23 2.97
N LEU A 16 -35.69 20.81 3.40
CA LEU A 16 -35.07 19.59 2.94
C LEU A 16 -36.10 18.52 3.28
N ALA A 17 -36.95 18.18 2.31
CA ALA A 17 -37.65 16.93 2.33
C ALA A 17 -36.55 15.90 2.55
N SER A 18 -36.54 15.29 3.74
CA SER A 18 -35.68 14.16 4.04
C SER A 18 -35.96 13.15 2.94
N LEU A 19 -35.06 13.06 1.97
CA LEU A 19 -35.06 11.94 1.04
C LEU A 19 -35.13 10.70 1.93
N PRO A 20 -36.06 9.76 1.68
CA PRO A 20 -36.09 8.54 2.46
C PRO A 20 -34.69 7.95 2.38
N THR A 21 -33.98 7.95 3.50
CA THR A 21 -32.70 7.28 3.60
C THR A 21 -33.03 5.84 3.28
N GLU A 22 -32.65 5.39 2.08
CA GLU A 22 -32.82 4.00 1.68
C GLU A 22 -32.25 3.18 2.82
N ALA A 23 -33.11 2.39 3.49
CA ALA A 23 -32.71 1.70 4.71
C ALA A 23 -31.48 0.86 4.35
N ALA A 24 -30.33 1.20 4.92
CA ALA A 24 -29.07 0.54 4.61
C ALA A 24 -29.29 -0.96 4.69
N TYR A 25 -28.93 -1.68 3.62
CA TYR A 25 -29.09 -3.13 3.56
C TYR A 25 -28.44 -3.75 4.80
N ARG A 26 -29.24 -4.45 5.62
CA ARG A 26 -28.74 -5.18 6.77
C ARG A 26 -28.31 -6.56 6.31
N LEU A 27 -27.04 -6.87 6.48
CA LEU A 27 -26.49 -8.19 6.16
C LEU A 27 -27.29 -9.26 6.91
N THR A 28 -27.76 -10.26 6.15
CA THR A 28 -28.35 -11.46 6.73
C THR A 28 -27.24 -12.40 7.21
N ARG A 29 -27.59 -13.42 7.98
CA ARG A 29 -26.62 -14.44 8.38
C ARG A 29 -25.97 -15.14 7.18
N ALA A 30 -26.74 -15.36 6.11
CA ALA A 30 -26.22 -15.96 4.89
C ALA A 30 -25.21 -15.05 4.18
N ASP A 31 -25.43 -13.73 4.18
CA ASP A 31 -24.46 -12.77 3.65
C ASP A 31 -23.17 -12.77 4.46
N GLU A 32 -23.27 -12.81 5.80
CA GLU A 32 -22.11 -12.89 6.69
C GLU A 32 -21.30 -14.16 6.45
N ASP A 33 -21.97 -15.32 6.38
CA ASP A 33 -21.30 -16.61 6.13
C ASP A 33 -20.65 -16.65 4.73
N PHE A 34 -21.30 -16.06 3.71
CA PHE A 34 -20.72 -15.92 2.38
C PHE A 34 -19.50 -15.00 2.36
N LEU A 35 -19.58 -13.83 3.00
CA LEU A 35 -18.46 -12.89 3.08
C LEU A 35 -17.28 -13.49 3.84
N GLU A 36 -17.53 -14.23 4.91
CA GLU A 36 -16.49 -14.96 5.65
C GLU A 36 -15.78 -16.00 4.77
N ASP A 37 -16.52 -16.84 4.04
CA ASP A 37 -15.94 -17.81 3.11
C ASP A 37 -15.14 -17.12 1.98
N LEU A 38 -15.70 -16.07 1.38
CA LEU A 38 -15.05 -15.29 0.34
C LEU A 38 -13.74 -14.66 0.83
N CYS A 39 -13.76 -13.98 1.97
CA CYS A 39 -12.58 -13.34 2.54
C CYS A 39 -11.51 -14.38 2.93
N ARG A 40 -11.91 -15.51 3.51
CA ARG A 40 -10.98 -16.58 3.89
C ARG A 40 -10.33 -17.24 2.67
N ARG A 41 -11.07 -17.41 1.56
CA ARG A 41 -10.50 -17.89 0.28
C ARG A 41 -9.59 -16.86 -0.36
N ALA A 42 -9.96 -15.59 -0.36
CA ALA A 42 -9.09 -14.52 -0.86
C ALA A 42 -7.77 -14.44 -0.06
N PHE A 43 -7.84 -14.63 1.26
CA PHE A 43 -6.66 -14.68 2.12
C PHE A 43 -5.67 -15.80 1.75
N ARG A 44 -6.16 -16.95 1.24
CA ARG A 44 -5.29 -18.07 0.86
C ARG A 44 -4.21 -17.67 -0.13
N PHE A 45 -4.52 -16.76 -1.05
CA PHE A 45 -3.52 -16.21 -1.97
C PHE A 45 -2.30 -15.69 -1.19
N PHE A 46 -2.51 -14.84 -0.18
CA PHE A 46 -1.41 -14.23 0.57
C PHE A 46 -0.61 -15.23 1.41
N VAL A 47 -1.26 -16.20 2.06
CA VAL A 47 -0.53 -17.17 2.90
C VAL A 47 0.19 -18.24 2.06
N GLU A 48 -0.39 -18.67 0.95
CA GLU A 48 0.17 -19.73 0.09
C GLU A 48 1.19 -19.19 -0.92
N HIS A 49 1.05 -17.94 -1.36
CA HIS A 49 1.90 -17.32 -2.39
C HIS A 49 2.84 -16.24 -1.84
N SER A 50 3.05 -16.23 -0.52
CA SER A 50 4.14 -15.47 0.09
C SER A 50 5.26 -16.39 0.55
N ASP A 51 6.49 -16.02 0.25
CA ASP A 51 7.66 -16.80 0.69
C ASP A 51 7.83 -16.65 2.21
N ALA A 52 8.01 -17.77 2.92
CA ALA A 52 8.07 -17.76 4.38
C ALA A 52 9.33 -17.08 4.94
N ASN A 53 10.42 -16.99 4.15
CA ASN A 53 11.71 -16.47 4.58
C ASN A 53 11.85 -14.97 4.34
N THR A 54 11.26 -14.47 3.26
CA THR A 54 11.33 -13.06 2.83
C THR A 54 10.02 -12.32 3.03
N GLY A 55 8.90 -13.03 3.16
CA GLY A 55 7.56 -12.44 3.25
C GLY A 55 7.07 -11.80 1.95
N LEU A 56 7.84 -11.86 0.85
CA LEU A 56 7.44 -11.34 -0.44
C LEU A 56 6.27 -12.12 -1.01
N THR A 57 5.24 -11.43 -1.48
CA THR A 57 4.06 -12.01 -2.13
C THR A 57 4.23 -11.99 -3.65
N LEU A 58 3.91 -13.12 -4.31
CA LEU A 58 3.88 -13.19 -5.77
C LEU A 58 2.94 -12.13 -6.38
N ASP A 59 3.32 -11.64 -7.55
CA ASP A 59 2.52 -10.66 -8.32
C ASP A 59 1.19 -11.25 -8.80
N ARG A 60 1.16 -12.57 -9.04
CA ARG A 60 0.02 -13.27 -9.63
C ARG A 60 0.06 -14.77 -9.35
N ALA A 61 -1.11 -15.40 -9.45
CA ALA A 61 -1.28 -16.84 -9.47
C ALA A 61 -2.34 -17.22 -10.51
N ARG A 62 -2.24 -18.42 -11.08
CA ARG A 62 -3.25 -18.94 -12.01
C ARG A 62 -4.39 -19.58 -11.23
N THR A 63 -5.62 -19.31 -11.66
CA THR A 63 -6.83 -19.86 -11.04
C THR A 63 -6.96 -21.38 -11.21
N ASP A 64 -6.25 -21.96 -12.19
CA ASP A 64 -6.17 -23.40 -12.44
C ASP A 64 -5.05 -24.10 -11.65
N GLY A 65 -4.28 -23.35 -10.83
CA GLY A 65 -3.16 -23.87 -10.04
C GLY A 65 -1.92 -24.23 -10.84
N THR A 66 -1.89 -23.99 -12.15
CA THR A 66 -0.70 -24.26 -12.97
C THR A 66 0.39 -23.21 -12.75
N THR A 67 1.65 -23.63 -12.90
CA THR A 67 2.79 -22.72 -12.76
C THR A 67 2.85 -21.75 -13.94
N HIS A 68 3.23 -20.50 -13.67
CA HIS A 68 3.58 -19.56 -14.73
C HIS A 68 4.86 -19.98 -15.47
N ASP A 69 5.12 -19.32 -16.59
CA ASP A 69 6.40 -19.43 -17.30
C ASP A 69 7.59 -19.03 -16.40
N GLU A 70 8.81 -19.28 -16.88
CA GLU A 70 10.01 -19.06 -16.08
C GLU A 70 10.21 -17.60 -15.69
N THR A 71 9.74 -16.66 -16.53
CA THR A 71 9.92 -15.23 -16.30
C THR A 71 8.98 -14.70 -15.24
N HIS A 72 7.78 -15.26 -15.09
CA HIS A 72 6.76 -14.75 -14.16
C HIS A 72 6.58 -15.60 -12.90
N ARG A 73 6.94 -16.90 -12.91
CA ARG A 73 6.65 -17.83 -11.78
C ARG A 73 7.26 -17.42 -10.44
N ASN A 74 8.36 -16.67 -10.48
CA ASN A 74 9.08 -16.22 -9.29
C ASN A 74 9.15 -14.68 -9.23
N THR A 75 8.11 -13.97 -9.67
CA THR A 75 8.06 -12.51 -9.57
C THR A 75 7.15 -12.09 -8.42
N ALA A 76 7.72 -11.46 -7.42
CA ALA A 76 7.02 -10.79 -6.32
C ALA A 76 6.65 -9.35 -6.68
N SER A 77 5.57 -8.86 -6.06
CA SER A 77 5.13 -7.46 -6.12
C SER A 77 5.19 -6.84 -4.74
N ILE A 78 5.79 -5.66 -4.65
CA ILE A 78 5.91 -4.92 -3.39
C ILE A 78 4.56 -4.36 -2.93
N ALA A 79 3.68 -3.98 -3.87
CA ALA A 79 2.30 -3.63 -3.55
C ALA A 79 1.52 -4.83 -3.00
N ALA A 80 1.62 -5.99 -3.66
CA ALA A 80 0.97 -7.23 -3.20
C ALA A 80 1.47 -7.63 -1.81
N THR A 81 2.76 -7.47 -1.55
CA THR A 81 3.38 -7.71 -0.23
C THR A 81 2.79 -6.79 0.85
N GLY A 82 2.55 -5.51 0.54
CA GLY A 82 1.82 -4.59 1.42
C GLY A 82 0.42 -5.05 1.77
N PHE A 83 -0.36 -5.47 0.76
CA PHE A 83 -1.68 -6.04 1.00
C PHE A 83 -1.60 -7.34 1.80
N GLY A 84 -0.58 -8.18 1.56
CA GLY A 84 -0.32 -9.40 2.32
C GLY A 84 -0.09 -9.15 3.81
N LEU A 85 0.70 -8.12 4.18
CA LEU A 85 0.90 -7.73 5.58
C LEU A 85 -0.42 -7.34 6.27
N THR A 86 -1.29 -6.62 5.56
CA THR A 86 -2.64 -6.26 6.06
C THR A 86 -3.51 -7.51 6.21
N ALA A 87 -3.51 -8.38 5.20
CA ALA A 87 -4.29 -9.61 5.18
C ALA A 87 -3.87 -10.57 6.31
N LEU A 88 -2.57 -10.64 6.61
CA LEU A 88 -2.01 -11.36 7.75
C LEU A 88 -2.57 -10.84 9.09
N CYS A 89 -2.63 -9.52 9.29
CA CYS A 89 -3.23 -8.93 10.49
C CYS A 89 -4.73 -9.27 10.60
N ILE A 90 -5.48 -9.22 9.49
CA ILE A 90 -6.89 -9.62 9.45
C ILE A 90 -7.04 -11.11 9.80
N ALA A 91 -6.17 -11.97 9.28
CA ALA A 91 -6.21 -13.40 9.54
C ALA A 91 -5.94 -13.75 11.02
N ALA A 92 -5.04 -13.03 11.68
CA ALA A 92 -4.83 -13.15 13.12
C ALA A 92 -6.08 -12.70 13.90
N GLU A 93 -6.67 -11.56 13.53
CA GLU A 93 -7.84 -11.01 14.21
C GLU A 93 -9.08 -11.90 14.07
N ARG A 94 -9.26 -12.50 12.90
CA ARG A 94 -10.34 -13.46 12.63
C ARG A 94 -10.04 -14.89 13.07
N GLY A 95 -8.85 -15.15 13.63
CA GLY A 95 -8.46 -16.49 14.08
C GLY A 95 -8.30 -17.51 12.96
N TRP A 96 -8.05 -17.07 11.72
CA TRP A 96 -7.74 -17.96 10.60
C TRP A 96 -6.37 -18.60 10.72
N LEU A 97 -5.42 -17.85 11.29
CA LEU A 97 -4.09 -18.29 11.67
C LEU A 97 -3.81 -17.90 13.12
N LYS A 98 -2.88 -18.61 13.77
CA LYS A 98 -2.43 -18.24 15.12
C LYS A 98 -1.69 -16.91 15.07
N ARG A 99 -1.93 -16.05 16.06
CA ARG A 99 -1.31 -14.72 16.14
C ARG A 99 0.22 -14.80 16.11
N GLU A 100 0.81 -15.80 16.75
CA GLU A 100 2.25 -16.03 16.81
C GLU A 100 2.83 -16.41 15.44
N GLU A 101 2.12 -17.25 14.66
CA GLU A 101 2.53 -17.59 13.29
C GLU A 101 2.49 -16.34 12.40
N VAL A 102 1.43 -15.55 12.50
CA VAL A 102 1.30 -14.29 11.75
C VAL A 102 2.42 -13.32 12.12
N ARG A 103 2.73 -13.19 13.42
CA ARG A 103 3.81 -12.34 13.92
C ARG A 103 5.15 -12.72 13.30
N GLU A 104 5.48 -14.02 13.24
CA GLU A 104 6.73 -14.48 12.63
C GLU A 104 6.81 -14.16 11.14
N ARG A 105 5.72 -14.36 10.40
CA ARG A 105 5.65 -13.99 8.97
C ARG A 105 5.85 -12.50 8.74
N VAL A 106 5.22 -11.66 9.57
CA VAL A 106 5.41 -10.20 9.52
C VAL A 106 6.87 -9.83 9.82
N LEU A 107 7.48 -10.40 10.86
CA LEU A 107 8.88 -10.13 11.20
C LEU A 107 9.84 -10.51 10.07
N ASN A 108 9.66 -11.69 9.47
CA ASN A 108 10.49 -12.13 8.35
C ASN A 108 10.40 -11.15 7.18
N CYS A 109 9.19 -10.67 6.88
CA CYS A 109 8.97 -9.65 5.86
C CYS A 109 9.69 -8.34 6.18
N LEU A 110 9.46 -7.78 7.37
CA LEU A 110 10.04 -6.49 7.75
C LEU A 110 11.58 -6.53 7.82
N ARG A 111 12.16 -7.61 8.35
CA ARG A 111 13.62 -7.81 8.37
C ARG A 111 14.19 -7.92 6.96
N PHE A 112 13.53 -8.69 6.09
CA PHE A 112 13.95 -8.79 4.69
C PHE A 112 13.90 -7.41 3.98
N LEU A 113 12.81 -6.66 4.16
CA LEU A 113 12.65 -5.33 3.57
C LEU A 113 13.71 -4.33 4.06
N ASP A 114 14.13 -4.43 5.32
CA ASP A 114 15.11 -3.51 5.87
C ASP A 114 16.55 -3.88 5.50
N GLU A 115 16.89 -5.17 5.56
CA GLU A 115 18.28 -5.63 5.46
C GLU A 115 18.68 -6.02 4.04
N ARG A 116 17.75 -6.54 3.23
CA ARG A 116 18.08 -7.27 1.99
C ARG A 116 17.38 -6.76 0.74
N ALA A 117 16.19 -6.19 0.86
CA ALA A 117 15.44 -5.72 -0.30
C ALA A 117 16.17 -4.54 -0.98
N PRO A 118 16.43 -4.61 -2.31
CA PRO A 118 17.08 -3.53 -3.03
C PRO A 118 16.18 -2.30 -3.03
N ARG A 119 16.77 -1.17 -2.63
CA ARG A 119 16.09 0.13 -2.48
C ARG A 119 17.04 1.27 -2.81
N GLU A 120 16.49 2.39 -3.24
CA GLU A 120 17.20 3.64 -3.51
C GLU A 120 16.48 4.75 -2.74
N HIS A 121 17.19 5.52 -1.90
CA HIS A 121 16.57 6.57 -1.09
C HIS A 121 15.34 6.10 -0.28
N GLY A 122 15.37 4.85 0.19
CA GLY A 122 14.27 4.19 0.92
C GLY A 122 13.11 3.69 0.05
N TRP A 123 13.13 3.93 -1.25
CA TRP A 123 12.08 3.50 -2.19
C TRP A 123 12.36 2.12 -2.76
N PHE A 124 11.30 1.32 -2.95
CA PHE A 124 11.41 -0.06 -3.41
C PHE A 124 11.11 -0.21 -4.90
N TYR A 125 11.79 -1.17 -5.52
CA TYR A 125 11.45 -1.63 -6.87
C TYR A 125 10.08 -2.30 -6.88
N ARG A 126 9.30 -2.07 -7.95
CA ARG A 126 7.94 -2.64 -8.10
C ARG A 126 7.95 -4.17 -8.04
N SER A 127 8.93 -4.78 -8.71
CA SER A 127 9.01 -6.24 -8.88
C SER A 127 10.37 -6.78 -8.48
N MET A 128 10.34 -7.85 -7.67
CA MET A 128 11.52 -8.53 -7.13
C MET A 128 11.44 -10.04 -7.35
N ASN A 129 12.58 -10.72 -7.33
CA ASN A 129 12.64 -12.17 -7.41
C ASN A 129 12.09 -12.80 -6.12
N TRP A 130 11.27 -13.83 -6.28
CA TRP A 130 10.63 -14.60 -5.21
C TRP A 130 11.27 -15.98 -5.09
N GLY A 131 11.40 -16.53 -3.87
CA GLY A 131 11.87 -17.90 -3.61
C GLY A 131 13.20 -17.99 -2.84
N MET A 132 13.93 -19.12 -2.96
CA MET A 132 15.15 -19.41 -2.17
C MET A 132 16.46 -19.31 -2.97
N ASP A 133 16.42 -18.92 -4.24
CA ASP A 133 17.65 -18.85 -5.05
C ASP A 133 18.52 -17.66 -4.62
N TRP A 134 19.82 -17.69 -4.91
CA TRP A 134 20.77 -16.62 -4.53
C TRP A 134 20.42 -15.24 -5.12
N LYS A 135 19.46 -15.19 -6.05
CA LYS A 135 18.87 -13.98 -6.66
C LYS A 135 17.60 -13.48 -5.98
N THR A 136 17.18 -14.07 -4.86
CA THR A 136 15.93 -13.71 -4.19
C THR A 136 15.96 -12.27 -3.70
N GLY A 137 14.93 -11.51 -4.02
CA GLY A 137 14.84 -10.09 -3.71
C GLY A 137 15.45 -9.18 -4.77
N GLU A 138 16.21 -9.70 -5.74
CA GLU A 138 16.77 -8.85 -6.81
C GLU A 138 15.66 -8.24 -7.67
N ARG A 139 15.93 -7.05 -8.19
CA ARG A 139 15.07 -6.34 -9.15
C ARG A 139 14.82 -7.18 -10.41
N VAL A 140 13.57 -7.31 -10.82
CA VAL A 140 13.15 -8.11 -11.99
C VAL A 140 12.74 -7.23 -13.16
N TRP A 141 13.00 -7.68 -14.40
CA TRP A 141 12.62 -7.01 -15.66
C TRP A 141 13.04 -5.55 -15.83
N LYS A 142 14.13 -5.14 -15.15
CA LYS A 142 14.50 -3.71 -15.05
C LYS A 142 13.32 -2.85 -14.55
N SER A 143 12.51 -3.40 -13.64
CA SER A 143 11.38 -2.70 -13.04
C SER A 143 11.82 -1.36 -12.45
N GLU A 144 10.95 -0.38 -12.51
CA GLU A 144 11.15 0.90 -11.86
C GLU A 144 11.10 0.76 -10.34
N ILE A 145 11.74 1.69 -9.66
CA ILE A 145 11.23 2.13 -8.36
C ILE A 145 9.87 2.76 -8.59
N SER A 146 8.86 2.26 -7.89
CA SER A 146 7.48 2.71 -8.00
C SER A 146 7.05 3.41 -6.73
N SER A 147 6.72 4.69 -6.86
CA SER A 147 6.29 5.51 -5.73
C SER A 147 4.97 5.03 -5.13
N ILE A 148 4.03 4.61 -5.98
CA ILE A 148 2.73 4.10 -5.51
C ILE A 148 2.84 2.73 -4.88
N ASP A 149 3.62 1.80 -5.45
CA ASP A 149 3.73 0.46 -4.90
C ASP A 149 4.46 0.49 -3.55
N THR A 150 5.45 1.38 -3.40
CA THR A 150 6.09 1.64 -2.11
C THR A 150 5.08 2.21 -1.10
N ALA A 151 4.20 3.13 -1.51
CA ALA A 151 3.16 3.64 -0.61
C ALA A 151 2.15 2.57 -0.18
N LEU A 152 1.75 1.68 -1.09
CA LEU A 152 0.88 0.54 -0.79
C LEU A 152 1.57 -0.45 0.16
N LEU A 153 2.87 -0.73 -0.06
CA LEU A 153 3.68 -1.49 0.90
C LEU A 153 3.67 -0.85 2.29
N MET A 154 3.91 0.45 2.37
CA MET A 154 3.90 1.17 3.64
C MET A 154 2.54 1.17 4.33
N GLY A 155 1.43 1.15 3.57
CA GLY A 155 0.10 0.92 4.14
C GLY A 155 0.03 -0.38 4.94
N GLY A 156 0.58 -1.47 4.39
CA GLY A 156 0.68 -2.75 5.07
C GLY A 156 1.64 -2.76 6.26
N VAL A 157 2.84 -2.20 6.08
CA VAL A 157 3.86 -2.09 7.13
C VAL A 157 3.35 -1.31 8.34
N LEU A 158 2.70 -0.16 8.11
CA LEU A 158 2.14 0.67 9.17
C LEU A 158 0.90 0.03 9.81
N THR A 159 0.12 -0.75 9.06
CA THR A 159 -0.96 -1.55 9.64
C THR A 159 -0.40 -2.60 10.60
N ALA A 160 0.62 -3.34 10.18
CA ALA A 160 1.29 -4.34 11.02
C ALA A 160 1.92 -3.71 12.27
N ARG A 161 2.52 -2.52 12.14
CA ARG A 161 3.01 -1.73 13.28
C ARG A 161 1.94 -1.47 14.33
N GLN A 162 0.75 -1.06 13.92
CA GLN A 162 -0.34 -0.78 14.85
C GLN A 162 -0.94 -2.06 15.43
N TYR A 163 -1.13 -3.08 14.61
CA TYR A 163 -1.72 -4.36 15.04
C TYR A 163 -0.82 -5.10 16.06
N PHE A 164 0.50 -5.01 15.89
CA PHE A 164 1.51 -5.56 16.78
C PHE A 164 2.21 -4.48 17.63
N ALA A 165 1.49 -3.45 18.07
CA ALA A 165 2.07 -2.33 18.81
C ALA A 165 2.81 -2.72 20.11
N SER A 166 2.44 -3.84 20.73
CA SER A 166 3.09 -4.38 21.93
C SER A 166 4.31 -5.27 21.63
N ASP A 167 4.57 -5.57 20.35
CA ASP A 167 5.75 -6.30 19.94
C ASP A 167 7.01 -5.44 20.09
N LYS A 168 8.14 -6.07 20.42
CA LYS A 168 9.40 -5.35 20.68
C LYS A 168 10.09 -4.87 19.41
N GLU A 169 9.86 -5.53 18.27
CA GLU A 169 10.67 -5.35 17.08
C GLU A 169 9.86 -4.84 15.89
N ILE A 170 8.64 -5.35 15.67
CA ILE A 170 7.78 -4.96 14.55
C ILE A 170 7.58 -3.43 14.49
N PRO A 171 7.23 -2.72 15.58
CA PRO A 171 7.03 -1.28 15.51
C PRO A 171 8.31 -0.50 15.17
N SER A 172 9.47 -1.01 15.60
CA SER A 172 10.78 -0.40 15.32
C SER A 172 11.14 -0.54 13.85
N LEU A 173 11.10 -1.75 13.31
CA LEU A 173 11.39 -2.01 11.88
C LEU A 173 10.44 -1.24 10.97
N ALA A 174 9.14 -1.27 11.29
CA ALA A 174 8.14 -0.53 10.51
C ALA A 174 8.38 0.98 10.52
N ALA A 175 8.78 1.55 11.66
CA ALA A 175 9.14 2.96 11.74
C ALA A 175 10.41 3.26 10.94
N GLN A 176 11.45 2.42 11.05
CA GLN A 176 12.70 2.58 10.29
C GLN A 176 12.44 2.57 8.78
N LEU A 177 11.69 1.59 8.29
CA LEU A 177 11.30 1.49 6.88
C LEU A 177 10.58 2.75 6.39
N TYR A 178 9.58 3.22 7.16
CA TYR A 178 8.83 4.42 6.79
C TYR A 178 9.68 5.69 6.83
N HIS A 179 10.51 5.85 7.86
CA HIS A 179 11.38 7.02 8.04
C HIS A 179 12.50 7.09 7.00
N ALA A 180 12.91 5.95 6.42
CA ALA A 180 13.92 5.89 5.38
C ALA A 180 13.43 6.41 4.02
N ILE A 181 12.12 6.52 3.80
CA ILE A 181 11.56 6.96 2.51
C ILE A 181 11.79 8.46 2.32
N ASP A 182 12.63 8.80 1.35
CA ASP A 182 12.90 10.18 1.00
C ASP A 182 11.87 10.73 0.01
N PHE A 183 10.76 11.27 0.52
CA PHE A 183 9.74 11.89 -0.33
C PHE A 183 10.22 13.19 -0.99
N ALA A 184 11.19 13.89 -0.41
CA ALA A 184 11.78 15.07 -1.03
C ALA A 184 12.58 14.68 -2.28
N TRP A 185 13.31 13.57 -2.25
CA TRP A 185 14.00 13.03 -3.42
C TRP A 185 13.03 12.68 -4.56
N MET A 186 11.90 12.03 -4.23
CA MET A 186 10.88 11.63 -5.22
C MET A 186 10.14 12.82 -5.87
N LEU A 187 10.25 14.03 -5.31
CA LEU A 187 9.79 15.24 -6.00
C LEU A 187 10.62 15.55 -7.25
N ASN A 188 11.87 15.07 -7.33
CA ASN A 188 12.78 15.33 -8.45
C ASN A 188 12.74 16.82 -8.87
N GLY A 189 13.00 17.71 -7.91
CA GLY A 189 13.02 19.16 -8.09
C GLY A 189 11.65 19.85 -8.28
N HIS A 190 10.55 19.11 -8.41
CA HIS A 190 9.22 19.71 -8.51
C HIS A 190 8.78 20.23 -7.14
N ALA A 191 8.10 21.38 -7.10
CA ALA A 191 7.70 21.99 -5.83
C ALA A 191 6.73 21.13 -4.96
N ARG A 192 6.02 20.15 -5.54
CA ARG A 192 4.80 19.56 -4.93
C ARG A 192 4.35 18.22 -5.51
N LEU A 193 4.63 17.94 -6.79
CA LEU A 193 4.15 16.72 -7.45
C LEU A 193 5.23 15.65 -7.45
N LEU A 194 4.95 14.52 -6.83
CA LEU A 194 5.85 13.36 -6.82
C LEU A 194 5.96 12.74 -8.22
N SER A 195 7.16 12.30 -8.58
CA SER A 195 7.38 11.43 -9.75
C SER A 195 6.64 10.10 -9.56
N MET A 196 6.19 9.50 -10.65
CA MET A 196 5.61 8.15 -10.58
C MET A 196 6.66 7.08 -10.27
N GLY A 197 7.91 7.30 -10.69
CA GLY A 197 8.99 6.36 -10.41
C GLY A 197 10.36 6.80 -10.91
N TRP A 198 11.32 5.89 -10.83
CA TRP A 198 12.71 6.09 -11.20
C TRP A 198 13.37 4.78 -11.65
N HIS A 199 14.30 4.86 -12.59
CA HIS A 199 15.14 3.74 -13.03
C HIS A 199 16.63 4.08 -12.85
N PRO A 200 17.48 3.13 -12.44
CA PRO A 200 18.94 3.28 -12.48
C PRO A 200 19.47 3.66 -13.86
N GLU A 201 18.85 3.16 -14.92
CA GLU A 201 19.34 3.33 -16.28
C GLU A 201 19.01 4.70 -16.88
N SER A 202 17.91 5.33 -16.48
CA SER A 202 17.35 6.51 -17.16
C SER A 202 16.88 7.63 -16.23
N GLY A 203 16.97 7.44 -14.92
CA GLY A 203 16.54 8.42 -13.94
C GLY A 203 15.03 8.42 -13.73
N PHE A 204 14.48 9.58 -13.35
CA PHE A 204 13.07 9.73 -13.02
C PHE A 204 12.16 9.58 -14.24
N ILE A 205 11.05 8.88 -14.05
CA ILE A 205 9.97 8.79 -15.03
C ILE A 205 9.36 10.18 -15.26
N LYS A 206 9.03 10.51 -16.51
CA LYS A 206 8.49 11.82 -16.90
C LYS A 206 7.13 12.11 -16.25
N ASN A 207 6.30 11.08 -16.10
CA ASN A 207 4.96 11.18 -15.54
C ASN A 207 5.01 11.47 -14.03
N ARG A 208 4.06 12.29 -13.60
CA ARG A 208 3.88 12.69 -12.21
C ARG A 208 2.43 12.47 -11.81
N TRP A 209 2.22 12.37 -10.51
CA TRP A 209 0.91 12.26 -9.89
C TRP A 209 0.16 13.61 -9.92
N ASP A 210 -0.28 14.03 -11.12
CA ASP A 210 -0.83 15.36 -11.39
C ASP A 210 -2.37 15.37 -11.55
N THR A 211 -2.99 14.20 -11.57
CA THR A 211 -4.41 13.99 -11.83
C THR A 211 -4.86 12.83 -10.97
N TYR A 212 -5.92 13.00 -10.20
CA TYR A 212 -6.33 11.99 -9.22
C TYR A 212 -6.60 10.62 -9.79
N SER A 213 -6.17 9.65 -8.99
CA SER A 213 -6.20 8.23 -9.22
C SER A 213 -5.99 7.52 -7.87
N GLU A 214 -5.12 6.51 -7.78
CA GLU A 214 -4.83 5.65 -6.62
C GLU A 214 -3.87 6.23 -5.56
N HIS A 215 -3.25 7.38 -5.81
CA HIS A 215 -2.20 7.99 -4.99
C HIS A 215 -2.59 8.85 -3.76
N PRO A 216 -3.85 8.93 -3.27
CA PRO A 216 -4.12 9.61 -2.00
C PRO A 216 -3.24 9.11 -0.84
N LEU A 217 -3.05 7.79 -0.73
CA LEU A 217 -2.21 7.21 0.33
C LEU A 217 -0.76 7.70 0.24
N LEU A 218 -0.18 7.72 -0.97
CA LEU A 218 1.18 8.21 -1.22
C LEU A 218 1.37 9.65 -0.69
N TYR A 219 0.43 10.55 -0.99
CA TYR A 219 0.54 11.94 -0.54
C TYR A 219 0.29 12.09 0.96
N LEU A 220 -0.61 11.30 1.55
CA LEU A 220 -0.82 11.33 3.01
C LEU A 220 0.43 10.86 3.77
N LEU A 221 1.08 9.79 3.30
CA LEU A 221 2.36 9.33 3.83
C LEU A 221 3.46 10.38 3.64
N ALA A 222 3.55 10.97 2.45
CA ALA A 222 4.56 11.98 2.17
C ALA A 222 4.40 13.23 3.05
N ILE A 223 3.16 13.66 3.31
CA ILE A 223 2.87 14.81 4.18
C ILE A 223 3.10 14.46 5.66
N GLY A 224 2.75 13.22 6.05
CA GLY A 224 2.86 12.74 7.42
C GLY A 224 4.23 12.16 7.80
N SER A 225 5.21 12.18 6.90
CA SER A 225 6.55 11.66 7.18
C SER A 225 7.26 12.52 8.22
N PRO A 226 7.85 11.95 9.28
CA PRO A 226 8.56 12.74 10.30
C PRO A 226 9.99 13.11 9.89
N THR A 227 10.51 12.56 8.78
CA THR A 227 11.90 12.75 8.33
C THR A 227 11.95 13.53 7.02
N HIS A 228 11.39 12.98 5.96
CA HIS A 228 11.49 13.52 4.60
C HIS A 228 10.14 14.02 4.08
N SER A 229 9.41 14.81 4.89
CA SER A 229 8.06 15.27 4.53
C SER A 229 8.02 16.17 3.29
N ILE A 230 6.91 16.14 2.56
CA ILE A 230 6.56 17.18 1.59
C ILE A 230 5.55 18.18 2.19
N THR A 231 5.44 19.36 1.58
CA THR A 231 4.48 20.37 2.03
C THR A 231 3.04 19.87 1.97
N PRO A 232 2.18 20.14 2.99
CA PRO A 232 0.75 19.84 2.93
C PRO A 232 0.03 20.47 1.72
N ARG A 233 0.59 21.54 1.14
CA ARG A 233 0.08 22.15 -0.11
C ARG A 233 0.09 21.19 -1.30
N ALA A 234 0.90 20.13 -1.26
CA ALA A 234 0.94 19.09 -2.28
C ALA A 234 -0.44 18.44 -2.48
N TRP A 235 -1.23 18.28 -1.41
CA TRP A 235 -2.60 17.75 -1.44
C TRP A 235 -3.56 18.51 -2.37
N TRP A 236 -3.26 19.76 -2.71
CA TRP A 236 -4.10 20.60 -3.57
C TRP A 236 -3.53 20.79 -4.98
N SER A 237 -2.49 20.04 -5.35
CA SER A 237 -1.71 20.32 -6.58
C SER A 237 -2.10 19.47 -7.79
N TRP A 238 -2.61 18.27 -7.56
CA TRP A 238 -3.26 17.41 -8.55
C TRP A 238 -4.68 17.83 -8.94
N ARG A 239 -5.05 17.59 -10.20
CA ARG A 239 -6.37 17.84 -10.80
C ARG A 239 -7.40 16.82 -10.30
N ARG A 240 -8.64 17.30 -10.11
CA ARG A 240 -9.79 16.53 -9.58
C ARG A 240 -11.04 16.70 -10.45
N SER A 241 -10.84 16.71 -11.77
CA SER A 241 -11.93 16.86 -12.74
C SER A 241 -12.66 15.53 -12.89
N TRP A 242 -13.81 15.40 -12.21
CA TRP A 242 -14.86 14.41 -12.44
C TRP A 242 -16.19 15.14 -12.53
#